data_AF-A0A8J3NVJ3-F1
#
_entry.id   AF-A0A8J3NVJ3-F1
#
_cell.length_a   1.000
_cell.length_b   1.000
_cell.length_c   1.000
_cell.angle_alpha   90.00
_cell.angle_beta   90.00
_cell.angle_gamma   90.00
#
_symmetry.space_group_name_H-M   'P 1'
#
loop_
_entity.id
_entity.type
_entity.pdbx_description
1 polymer ?
#
loop_
_entity_poly.entity_id
_entity_poly.type
_entity_poly.pdbx_seq_one_letter_code
_entity_poly.pdbx_strand_id
1 'polypeptide(L)'
;MTTVAVDRRVDVNEAFAGERARQLNAIDRRRADLQSRLDAGTLVPLGNGRYRVNEPGNWDHGEIWMQQAGGLVVPQHGLDLSTGRAALYTAVPAWHQLGTVIDGGTTDIDTVLKAGAIDFTVEKFPVQFRTPDGVLRFLEDQNVTVRRDTNVGLGVVGSRYEVVQNRDIFEFLQALVGSNDVIWESAGALRGGRRVFVTMRLPDTIVIDPAGLADVVAPFLAAFNSHDGMTGFEAVVTPWRVACGNTERFALRDAVARWSTPHVGDPLLRIRQAEETLRLSRKYYESFAKEQELLLQTQVAIDEYLQVVADLWTPPGEDESDKAKAKYQQFADGMVGRFERNCEDVGRNAYAAERAITEFLDWGRGVRAPKTMTEQAWRATQALEGDQDGKKTTAHKRLLTLVRR
;
A
#
# COMPACT_ATOMS: atom_id res chain seq x y z
N MET A 1 10.79 45.57 43.31
CA MET A 1 10.09 46.31 42.24
C MET A 1 10.22 45.49 40.98
N THR A 2 9.14 44.82 40.62
CA THR A 2 9.06 43.79 39.58
C THR A 2 8.75 44.46 38.24
N THR A 3 9.63 44.31 37.26
CA THR A 3 9.41 44.80 35.88
C THR A 3 8.42 43.86 35.18
N VAL A 4 7.29 44.40 34.78
CA VAL A 4 6.23 43.72 34.02
C VAL A 4 6.65 43.63 32.55
N ALA A 5 6.67 42.41 32.01
CA ALA A 5 6.88 42.16 30.59
C ALA A 5 5.64 42.58 29.78
N VAL A 6 5.84 43.35 28.72
CA VAL A 6 4.79 43.77 27.78
C VAL A 6 4.48 42.61 26.84
N ASP A 7 3.24 42.11 26.92
CA ASP A 7 2.64 41.10 26.05
C ASP A 7 2.53 41.62 24.60
N ARG A 8 3.39 41.11 23.70
CA ARG A 8 3.26 41.32 22.25
C ARG A 8 2.19 40.36 21.73
N ARG A 9 0.94 40.82 21.69
CA ARG A 9 -0.13 40.14 20.93
C ARG A 9 0.25 40.11 19.45
N VAL A 10 0.41 38.92 18.90
CA VAL A 10 0.62 38.68 17.47
C VAL A 10 -0.61 39.21 16.71
N ASP A 11 -0.41 40.11 15.76
CA ASP A 11 -1.49 40.55 14.86
C ASP A 11 -1.89 39.38 13.95
N VAL A 12 -2.98 38.74 14.33
CA VAL A 12 -3.58 37.62 13.61
C VAL A 12 -3.92 37.96 12.16
N ASN A 13 -4.20 39.22 11.81
CA ASN A 13 -4.50 39.59 10.43
C ASN A 13 -3.24 39.63 9.55
N GLU A 14 -2.10 40.06 10.11
CA GLU A 14 -0.82 40.10 9.42
C GLU A 14 -0.26 38.68 9.20
N ALA A 15 -0.42 37.80 10.19
CA ALA A 15 -0.08 36.37 10.09
C ALA A 15 -0.95 35.65 9.04
N PHE A 16 -2.25 35.96 8.94
CA PHE A 16 -3.15 35.42 7.92
C PHE A 16 -2.82 35.94 6.51
N ALA A 17 -2.40 37.20 6.36
CA ALA A 17 -1.99 37.77 5.08
C ALA A 17 -0.69 37.13 4.57
N GLY A 18 0.30 36.92 5.44
CA GLY A 18 1.55 36.25 5.11
C GLY A 18 1.35 34.78 4.72
N GLU A 19 0.44 34.08 5.40
CA GLU A 19 0.08 32.71 5.07
C GLU A 19 -0.66 32.62 3.72
N ARG A 20 -1.62 33.51 3.47
CA ARG A 20 -2.34 33.59 2.18
C ARG A 20 -1.39 33.89 1.02
N ALA A 21 -0.42 34.79 1.19
CA ALA A 21 0.57 35.11 0.17
C ALA A 21 1.48 33.90 -0.14
N ARG A 22 1.89 33.12 0.88
CA ARG A 22 2.66 31.89 0.69
C ARG A 22 1.86 30.82 -0.06
N GLN A 23 0.58 30.69 0.25
CA GLN A 23 -0.32 29.75 -0.44
C GLN A 23 -0.54 30.14 -1.91
N LEU A 24 -0.74 31.42 -2.22
CA LEU A 24 -0.85 31.92 -3.60
C LEU A 24 0.44 31.69 -4.39
N ASN A 25 1.60 32.01 -3.81
CA ASN A 25 2.90 31.78 -4.44
C ASN A 25 3.19 30.29 -4.69
N ALA A 26 2.75 29.40 -3.78
CA ALA A 26 2.87 27.95 -3.98
C ALA A 26 1.98 27.46 -5.13
N ILE A 27 0.77 28.00 -5.27
CA ILE A 27 -0.14 27.71 -6.39
C ILE A 27 0.47 28.20 -7.71
N ASP A 28 1.03 29.40 -7.74
CA ASP A 28 1.62 29.97 -8.96
C ASP A 28 2.89 29.22 -9.40
N ARG A 29 3.75 28.81 -8.46
CA ARG A 29 4.89 27.91 -8.76
C ARG A 29 4.44 26.58 -9.33
N ARG A 30 3.37 25.98 -8.79
CA ARG A 30 2.81 24.71 -9.28
C ARG A 30 2.17 24.84 -10.67
N ARG A 31 1.49 25.96 -10.95
CA ARG A 31 0.99 26.28 -12.29
C ARG A 31 2.13 26.47 -13.29
N ALA A 32 3.19 27.15 -12.88
CA ALA A 32 4.38 27.34 -13.72
C ALA A 32 5.08 26.00 -14.01
N ASP A 33 5.20 25.11 -13.02
CA ASP A 33 5.73 23.75 -13.20
C ASP A 33 4.89 22.93 -14.18
N LEU A 34 3.56 22.91 -13.99
CA LEU A 34 2.66 22.25 -14.95
C LEU A 34 2.83 22.81 -16.36
N GLN A 35 2.83 24.15 -16.51
CA GLN A 35 3.00 24.78 -17.81
C GLN A 35 4.36 24.42 -18.42
N SER A 36 5.44 24.43 -17.63
CA SER A 36 6.77 24.02 -18.08
C SER A 36 6.79 22.57 -18.56
N ARG A 37 6.08 21.66 -17.88
CA ARG A 37 6.01 20.25 -18.27
C ARG A 37 5.17 20.02 -19.53
N LEU A 38 4.11 20.82 -19.71
CA LEU A 38 3.32 20.86 -20.94
C LEU A 38 4.14 21.40 -22.11
N ASP A 39 4.85 22.51 -21.92
CA ASP A 39 5.69 23.14 -22.92
C ASP A 39 6.86 22.23 -23.33
N ALA A 40 7.45 21.52 -22.37
CA ALA A 40 8.47 20.52 -22.61
C ALA A 40 7.93 19.21 -23.23
N GLY A 41 6.60 19.08 -23.37
CA GLY A 41 5.97 17.87 -23.92
C GLY A 41 6.09 16.63 -23.02
N THR A 42 6.55 16.79 -21.78
CA THR A 42 6.71 15.73 -20.76
C THR A 42 5.36 15.32 -20.14
N LEU A 43 4.35 16.19 -20.20
CA LEU A 43 2.96 15.86 -19.91
C LEU A 43 2.09 16.17 -21.14
N VAL A 44 1.20 15.25 -21.51
CA VAL A 44 0.28 15.40 -22.64
C VAL A 44 -1.17 15.41 -22.13
N PRO A 45 -1.94 16.49 -22.35
CA PRO A 45 -3.31 16.56 -21.86
C PRO A 45 -4.23 15.55 -22.57
N LEU A 46 -5.10 14.88 -21.81
CA LEU A 46 -6.09 13.91 -22.27
C LEU A 46 -7.54 14.37 -22.07
N GLY A 47 -7.74 15.58 -21.56
CA GLY A 47 -9.05 16.12 -21.19
C GLY A 47 -9.54 15.70 -19.81
N ASN A 48 -10.50 16.46 -19.26
CA ASN A 48 -11.07 16.28 -17.91
C ASN A 48 -10.02 16.31 -16.80
N GLY A 49 -9.02 17.18 -16.93
CA GLY A 49 -7.92 17.28 -15.97
C GLY A 49 -6.99 16.06 -15.96
N ARG A 50 -7.00 15.20 -16.98
CA ARG A 50 -6.06 14.07 -17.08
C ARG A 50 -4.89 14.39 -17.99
N TYR A 51 -3.72 13.91 -17.65
CA TYR A 51 -2.46 14.12 -18.35
C TYR A 51 -1.74 12.79 -18.48
N ARG A 52 -1.15 12.50 -19.63
CA ARG A 52 -0.27 11.35 -19.84
C ARG A 52 1.17 11.78 -19.66
N VAL A 53 1.96 11.07 -18.86
CA VAL A 53 3.41 11.28 -18.81
C VAL A 53 4.04 10.82 -20.11
N ASN A 54 4.87 11.66 -20.71
CA ASN A 54 5.51 11.45 -21.99
C ASN A 54 7.02 11.67 -21.87
N GLU A 55 7.65 10.90 -20.99
CA GLU A 55 9.09 10.96 -20.71
C GLU A 55 9.73 9.61 -21.05
N PRO A 56 10.13 9.36 -22.31
CA PRO A 56 10.70 8.08 -22.72
C PRO A 56 11.98 7.79 -21.92
N GLY A 57 11.96 6.72 -21.11
CA GLY A 57 13.07 6.34 -20.23
C GLY A 57 12.79 6.54 -18.74
N ASN A 58 11.70 7.23 -18.38
CA ASN A 58 11.20 7.23 -17.00
C ASN A 58 10.23 6.05 -16.77
N TRP A 59 10.17 5.54 -15.55
CA TRP A 59 9.38 4.36 -15.20
C TRP A 59 7.87 4.63 -15.27
N ASP A 60 7.47 5.89 -15.11
CA ASP A 60 6.10 6.39 -15.17
C ASP A 60 5.64 6.79 -16.59
N HIS A 61 6.47 6.56 -17.62
CA HIS A 61 6.12 6.85 -19.01
C HIS A 61 4.82 6.15 -19.42
N GLY A 62 3.86 6.93 -19.91
CA GLY A 62 2.54 6.46 -20.31
C GLY A 62 1.49 6.45 -19.19
N GLU A 63 1.88 6.70 -17.93
CA GLU A 63 0.93 6.81 -16.82
C GLU A 63 -0.04 7.97 -16.99
N ILE A 64 -1.24 7.81 -16.42
CA ILE A 64 -2.26 8.86 -16.39
C ILE A 64 -2.23 9.55 -15.04
N TRP A 65 -1.86 10.82 -15.07
CA TRP A 65 -1.88 11.72 -13.93
C TRP A 65 -3.14 12.58 -13.97
N MET A 66 -3.61 13.01 -12.80
CA MET A 66 -4.79 13.87 -12.69
C MET A 66 -4.42 15.21 -12.08
N GLN A 67 -4.87 16.27 -12.74
CA GLN A 67 -4.88 17.64 -12.27
C GLN A 67 -5.93 17.79 -11.18
N GLN A 68 -5.46 18.21 -10.02
CA GLN A 68 -6.24 18.46 -8.84
C GLN A 68 -6.67 19.93 -8.77
N ALA A 69 -7.59 20.24 -7.85
CA ALA A 69 -7.89 21.63 -7.49
C ALA A 69 -6.60 22.36 -7.09
N GLY A 70 -6.28 23.46 -7.78
CA GLY A 70 -5.03 24.20 -7.59
C GLY A 70 -3.92 23.91 -8.62
N GLY A 71 -4.18 23.06 -9.63
CA GLY A 71 -3.31 22.91 -10.80
C GLY A 71 -2.19 21.87 -10.67
N LEU A 72 -2.13 21.13 -9.56
CA LEU A 72 -1.15 20.07 -9.33
C LEU A 72 -1.51 18.82 -10.16
N VAL A 73 -0.59 18.31 -10.98
CA VAL A 73 -0.75 17.05 -11.72
C VAL A 73 0.03 15.97 -11.00
N VAL A 74 -0.67 14.96 -10.47
CA VAL A 74 -0.09 13.85 -9.69
C VAL A 74 -0.61 12.50 -10.18
N PRO A 75 0.14 11.41 -9.94
CA PRO A 75 -0.36 10.06 -10.19
C PRO A 75 -1.71 9.81 -9.52
N GLN A 76 -2.56 8.94 -10.08
CA GLN A 76 -3.82 8.58 -9.45
C GLN A 76 -3.59 7.73 -8.18
N HIS A 77 -3.35 8.40 -7.06
CA HIS A 77 -3.01 7.78 -5.77
C HIS A 77 -4.25 7.43 -4.91
N GLY A 78 -5.39 8.07 -5.15
CA GLY A 78 -6.66 7.81 -4.43
C GLY A 78 -6.74 8.35 -3.00
N LEU A 79 -5.68 9.03 -2.52
CA LEU A 79 -5.67 9.75 -1.23
C LEU A 79 -6.65 10.91 -1.25
N ASP A 80 -7.18 11.24 -0.08
CA ASP A 80 -7.96 12.44 0.15
C ASP A 80 -7.08 13.69 0.12
N LEU A 81 -7.52 14.69 -0.64
CA LEU A 81 -6.87 15.99 -0.81
C LEU A 81 -7.79 17.15 -0.39
N SER A 82 -8.94 16.86 0.23
CA SER A 82 -10.01 17.83 0.51
C SER A 82 -9.59 18.99 1.41
N THR A 83 -8.51 18.82 2.18
CA THR A 83 -7.93 19.84 3.06
C THR A 83 -6.76 20.61 2.42
N GLY A 84 -6.51 20.42 1.11
CA GLY A 84 -5.44 21.09 0.37
C GLY A 84 -4.06 20.44 0.51
N ARG A 85 -3.95 19.35 1.28
CA ARG A 85 -2.77 18.48 1.34
C ARG A 85 -3.19 17.01 1.28
N ALA A 86 -2.26 16.13 0.91
CA ALA A 86 -2.52 14.70 0.94
C ALA A 86 -2.71 14.19 2.37
N ALA A 87 -3.85 13.53 2.61
CA ALA A 87 -4.16 12.86 3.87
C ALA A 87 -3.38 11.54 3.95
N LEU A 88 -2.10 11.66 4.25
CA LEU A 88 -1.19 10.54 4.39
C LEU A 88 -0.08 10.88 5.38
N TYR A 89 0.17 9.93 6.27
CA TYR A 89 1.33 9.81 7.13
C TYR A 89 2.06 8.51 6.78
N THR A 90 3.39 8.52 6.75
CA THR A 90 4.21 7.32 6.59
C THR A 90 5.51 7.38 7.40
N ALA A 91 6.00 6.22 7.84
CA ALA A 91 7.27 6.07 8.54
C ALA A 91 8.49 6.21 7.60
N VAL A 92 8.28 6.00 6.31
CA VAL A 92 9.28 6.11 5.23
C VAL A 92 8.63 6.82 4.05
N PRO A 93 9.35 7.62 3.25
CA PRO A 93 8.76 8.28 2.10
C PRO A 93 8.01 7.32 1.17
N ALA A 94 6.77 7.67 0.82
CA ALA A 94 6.01 6.96 -0.20
C ALA A 94 6.61 7.23 -1.59
N TRP A 95 6.47 6.30 -2.53
CA TRP A 95 7.07 6.41 -3.87
C TRP A 95 6.62 7.66 -4.63
N HIS A 96 5.37 8.10 -4.42
CA HIS A 96 4.81 9.31 -5.04
C HIS A 96 5.18 10.60 -4.28
N GLN A 97 5.97 10.51 -3.20
CA GLN A 97 6.47 11.64 -2.42
C GLN A 97 5.37 12.59 -1.88
N LEU A 98 4.21 12.03 -1.54
CA LEU A 98 3.10 12.77 -0.92
C LEU A 98 2.97 12.38 0.55
N GLY A 99 2.31 13.24 1.33
CA GLY A 99 2.05 13.01 2.75
C GLY A 99 3.10 13.60 3.66
N THR A 100 2.96 13.31 4.96
CA THR A 100 3.86 13.72 6.02
C THR A 100 4.70 12.51 6.44
N VAL A 101 6.02 12.65 6.43
CA VAL A 101 6.93 11.57 6.85
C VAL A 101 7.42 11.84 8.26
N ILE A 102 7.36 10.83 9.13
CA ILE A 102 8.10 10.81 10.40
C ILE A 102 9.02 9.62 10.32
N ASP A 103 10.32 9.88 10.17
CA ASP A 103 11.31 8.83 9.96
C ASP A 103 11.31 7.83 11.12
N GLY A 104 11.30 6.53 10.80
CA GLY A 104 11.19 5.44 11.77
C GLY A 104 9.81 5.27 12.43
N GLY A 105 8.88 6.20 12.16
CA GLY A 105 7.52 6.19 12.70
C GLY A 105 7.39 6.75 14.11
N THR A 106 6.22 6.59 14.71
CA THR A 106 5.93 7.04 16.08
C THR A 106 4.90 6.12 16.74
N THR A 107 4.88 6.10 18.07
CA THR A 107 3.84 5.43 18.88
C THR A 107 2.66 6.35 19.20
N ASP A 108 2.83 7.67 19.07
CA ASP A 108 1.82 8.67 19.45
C ASP A 108 0.68 8.79 18.42
N ILE A 109 -0.53 8.40 18.85
CA ILE A 109 -1.74 8.45 18.03
C ILE A 109 -2.07 9.88 17.60
N ASP A 110 -1.93 10.87 18.50
CA ASP A 110 -2.28 12.27 18.20
C ASP A 110 -1.42 12.83 17.07
N THR A 111 -0.12 12.54 17.12
CA THR A 111 0.82 12.90 16.07
C THR A 111 0.42 12.26 14.74
N VAL A 112 0.06 10.97 14.72
CA VAL A 112 -0.32 10.28 13.48
C VAL A 112 -1.64 10.80 12.91
N LEU A 113 -2.65 11.02 13.75
CA LEU A 113 -3.95 11.57 13.33
C LEU A 113 -3.77 12.93 12.64
N LYS A 114 -2.94 13.80 13.23
CA LYS A 114 -2.61 15.11 12.67
C LYS A 114 -1.77 14.98 11.39
N ALA A 115 -0.68 14.21 11.42
CA ALA A 115 0.21 14.03 10.27
C ALA A 115 -0.53 13.45 9.06
N GLY A 116 -1.41 12.46 9.29
CA GLY A 116 -2.25 11.82 8.28
C GLY A 116 -3.46 12.62 7.81
N ALA A 117 -3.74 13.78 8.41
CA ALA A 117 -4.93 14.59 8.14
C ALA A 117 -6.25 13.84 8.39
N ILE A 118 -6.27 12.96 9.39
CA ILE A 118 -7.41 12.11 9.74
C ILE A 118 -7.97 12.36 11.14
N ASP A 119 -7.53 13.44 11.82
CA ASP A 119 -8.06 13.89 13.13
C ASP A 119 -9.44 14.57 13.02
N PHE A 120 -10.21 14.28 11.97
CA PHE A 120 -11.56 14.81 11.80
C PHE A 120 -12.58 13.91 12.48
N THR A 121 -13.60 14.52 13.08
CA THR A 121 -14.76 13.80 13.59
C THR A 121 -15.79 13.58 12.49
N VAL A 122 -16.51 12.46 12.57
CA VAL A 122 -17.63 12.16 11.68
C VAL A 122 -18.92 12.08 12.49
N GLU A 123 -19.96 12.73 12.01
CA GLU A 123 -21.28 12.73 12.63
C GLU A 123 -22.38 12.38 11.61
N LYS A 124 -23.51 11.86 12.11
CA LYS A 124 -24.69 11.55 11.32
C LYS A 124 -25.66 12.74 11.35
N PHE A 125 -26.14 13.14 10.18
CA PHE A 125 -27.23 14.12 10.05
C PHE A 125 -28.38 13.53 9.24
N PRO A 126 -29.65 13.85 9.53
CA PRO A 126 -30.78 13.38 8.72
C PRO A 126 -30.64 13.79 7.26
N VAL A 127 -30.92 12.87 6.33
CA VAL A 127 -30.92 13.18 4.89
C VAL A 127 -32.11 14.09 4.57
N GLN A 128 -31.84 15.20 3.89
CA GLN A 128 -32.84 16.11 3.35
C GLN A 128 -32.81 16.12 1.82
N PHE A 129 -33.97 16.21 1.18
CA PHE A 129 -34.12 16.37 -0.26
C PHE A 129 -35.15 17.47 -0.57
N ARG A 130 -34.98 18.11 -1.73
CA ARG A 130 -35.87 19.18 -2.20
C ARG A 130 -36.79 18.65 -3.29
N THR A 131 -38.09 18.75 -3.10
CA THR A 131 -39.08 18.42 -4.14
C THR A 131 -39.25 19.59 -5.12
N PRO A 132 -39.83 19.37 -6.32
CA PRO A 132 -40.01 20.44 -7.32
C PRO A 132 -40.82 21.65 -6.84
N ASP A 133 -41.69 21.44 -5.85
CA ASP A 133 -42.46 22.48 -5.15
C ASP A 133 -41.61 23.36 -4.21
N GLY A 134 -40.30 23.08 -4.08
CA GLY A 134 -39.37 23.82 -3.22
C GLY A 134 -39.39 23.39 -1.76
N VAL A 135 -40.24 22.41 -1.38
CA VAL A 135 -40.35 21.93 0.01
C VAL A 135 -39.16 21.01 0.33
N LEU A 136 -38.53 21.24 1.49
CA LEU A 136 -37.54 20.33 2.05
C LEU A 136 -38.26 19.18 2.77
N ARG A 137 -37.89 17.97 2.40
CA ARG A 137 -38.40 16.73 3.00
C ARG A 137 -37.24 15.92 3.54
N PHE A 138 -37.53 15.09 4.53
CA PHE A 138 -36.56 14.18 5.13
C PHE A 138 -36.77 12.78 4.58
N LEU A 139 -35.68 12.06 4.40
CA LEU A 139 -35.74 10.62 4.16
C LEU A 139 -35.65 9.92 5.52
N GLU A 140 -36.80 9.49 6.03
CA GLU A 140 -36.88 8.75 7.29
C GLU A 140 -35.97 7.51 7.22
N ASP A 141 -35.31 7.18 8.34
CA ASP A 141 -34.32 6.11 8.46
C ASP A 141 -33.00 6.23 7.68
N GLN A 142 -32.74 7.36 7.01
CA GLN A 142 -31.44 7.63 6.37
C GLN A 142 -30.73 8.84 6.95
N ASN A 143 -29.42 8.69 7.13
CA ASN A 143 -28.52 9.75 7.56
C ASN A 143 -27.43 9.96 6.53
N VAL A 144 -26.93 11.19 6.40
CA VAL A 144 -25.66 11.49 5.75
C VAL A 144 -24.58 11.54 6.82
N THR A 145 -23.48 10.82 6.60
CA THR A 145 -22.27 10.97 7.41
C THR A 145 -21.51 12.19 6.92
N VAL A 146 -21.04 13.03 7.85
CA VAL A 146 -20.39 14.30 7.53
C VAL A 146 -19.12 14.42 8.35
N ARG A 147 -17.99 14.67 7.67
CA ARG A 147 -16.76 15.07 8.37
C ARG A 147 -16.87 16.52 8.83
N ARG A 148 -16.57 16.80 10.09
CA ARG A 148 -16.88 18.11 10.70
C ARG A 148 -15.84 19.19 10.42
N ASP A 149 -14.63 18.81 10.03
CA ASP A 149 -13.56 19.74 9.66
C ASP A 149 -13.84 20.48 8.34
N THR A 150 -14.44 19.81 7.35
CA THR A 150 -14.82 20.43 6.06
C THR A 150 -16.33 20.55 5.85
N ASN A 151 -17.14 19.96 6.72
CA ASN A 151 -18.60 19.85 6.57
C ASN A 151 -19.06 19.18 5.26
N VAL A 152 -18.20 18.33 4.67
CA VAL A 152 -18.52 17.58 3.46
C VAL A 152 -19.21 16.26 3.82
N GLY A 153 -20.29 15.96 3.10
CA GLY A 153 -20.97 14.65 3.18
C GLY A 153 -20.11 13.54 2.59
N LEU A 154 -19.92 12.46 3.35
CA LEU A 154 -19.12 11.30 2.97
C LEU A 154 -19.97 10.23 2.28
N GLY A 155 -21.13 9.91 2.85
CA GLY A 155 -22.09 8.99 2.23
C GLY A 155 -23.44 8.98 2.93
N VAL A 156 -24.41 8.30 2.32
CA VAL A 156 -25.74 8.09 2.90
C VAL A 156 -25.78 6.70 3.51
N VAL A 157 -26.19 6.61 4.77
CA VAL A 157 -26.20 5.40 5.58
C VAL A 157 -27.56 5.20 6.24
N GLY A 158 -27.90 3.95 6.57
CA GLY A 158 -29.13 3.65 7.31
C GLY A 158 -29.05 4.06 8.78
N SER A 159 -30.20 4.15 9.44
CA SER A 159 -30.34 4.53 10.86
C SER A 159 -29.48 3.70 11.82
N ARG A 160 -29.30 2.40 11.53
CA ARG A 160 -28.50 1.45 12.33
C ARG A 160 -26.98 1.56 12.13
N TYR A 161 -26.52 2.38 11.19
CA TYR A 161 -25.09 2.55 10.94
C TYR A 161 -24.47 3.31 12.11
N GLU A 162 -23.45 2.76 12.76
CA GLU A 162 -22.70 3.43 13.81
C GLU A 162 -21.34 3.92 13.33
N VAL A 163 -21.07 5.20 13.59
CA VAL A 163 -19.83 5.85 13.22
C VAL A 163 -18.73 5.40 14.17
N VAL A 164 -17.70 4.76 13.63
CA VAL A 164 -16.44 4.49 14.36
C VAL A 164 -15.52 5.67 14.09
N GLN A 165 -15.06 6.37 15.13
CA GLN A 165 -14.16 7.51 14.94
C GLN A 165 -12.77 7.01 14.54
N ASN A 166 -12.01 7.87 13.83
CA ASN A 166 -10.70 7.48 13.33
C ASN A 166 -9.73 7.11 14.46
N ARG A 167 -9.83 7.81 15.62
CA ARG A 167 -9.04 7.49 16.82
C ARG A 167 -9.32 6.09 17.34
N ASP A 168 -10.60 5.69 17.39
CA ASP A 168 -11.01 4.39 17.94
C ASP A 168 -10.38 3.21 17.16
N ILE A 169 -10.04 3.43 15.88
CA ILE A 169 -9.29 2.45 15.06
C ILE A 169 -7.92 2.15 15.67
N PHE A 170 -7.20 3.19 16.12
CA PHE A 170 -5.86 3.05 16.71
C PHE A 170 -5.94 2.31 18.04
N GLU A 171 -6.90 2.67 18.88
CA GLU A 171 -7.12 2.05 20.18
C GLU A 171 -7.52 0.58 20.03
N PHE A 172 -8.41 0.29 19.06
CA PHE A 172 -8.76 -1.09 18.69
C PHE A 172 -7.54 -1.90 18.28
N LEU A 173 -6.69 -1.32 17.43
CA LEU A 173 -5.48 -1.95 16.94
C LEU A 173 -4.46 -2.22 18.07
N GLN A 174 -4.24 -1.26 18.97
CA GLN A 174 -3.39 -1.46 20.17
C GLN A 174 -3.93 -2.57 21.07
N ALA A 175 -5.24 -2.55 21.34
CA ALA A 175 -5.89 -3.58 22.14
C ALA A 175 -5.79 -4.97 21.49
N LEU A 176 -5.87 -5.04 20.16
CA LEU A 176 -5.81 -6.29 19.39
C LEU A 176 -4.44 -6.97 19.46
N VAL A 177 -3.36 -6.19 19.54
CA VAL A 177 -2.00 -6.73 19.73
C VAL A 177 -1.58 -6.78 21.20
N GLY A 178 -2.40 -6.28 22.11
CA GLY A 178 -2.13 -6.24 23.54
C GLY A 178 -0.95 -5.35 23.93
N SER A 179 -0.61 -4.34 23.12
CA SER A 179 0.52 -3.45 23.35
C SER A 179 0.19 -2.01 22.97
N ASN A 180 0.62 -1.06 23.80
CA ASN A 180 0.53 0.36 23.51
C ASN A 180 1.79 0.87 22.78
N ASP A 181 2.88 0.09 22.79
CA ASP A 181 4.17 0.44 22.19
C ASP A 181 4.25 -0.05 20.74
N VAL A 182 3.20 0.22 19.96
CA VAL A 182 3.14 -0.11 18.53
C VAL A 182 3.69 1.04 17.71
N ILE A 183 4.52 0.73 16.70
CA ILE A 183 5.00 1.73 15.76
C ILE A 183 3.99 1.82 14.61
N TRP A 184 3.40 3.00 14.45
CA TRP A 184 2.51 3.30 13.33
C TRP A 184 3.33 3.48 12.05
N GLU A 185 3.11 2.58 11.09
CA GLU A 185 3.84 2.56 9.82
C GLU A 185 3.27 3.58 8.82
N SER A 186 1.95 3.66 8.73
CA SER A 186 1.27 4.55 7.79
C SER A 186 -0.20 4.73 8.16
N ALA A 187 -0.76 5.90 7.88
CA ALA A 187 -2.17 6.18 8.10
C ALA A 187 -2.64 7.28 7.16
N GLY A 188 -3.91 7.25 6.76
CA GLY A 188 -4.42 8.27 5.85
C GLY A 188 -5.87 8.08 5.48
N ALA A 189 -6.36 8.99 4.66
CA ALA A 189 -7.70 8.92 4.10
C ALA A 189 -7.65 8.75 2.58
N LEU A 190 -8.64 8.03 2.07
CA LEU A 190 -8.84 7.70 0.67
C LEU A 190 -10.23 8.22 0.23
N ARG A 191 -10.40 8.37 -1.09
CA ARG A 191 -11.70 8.61 -1.74
C ARG A 191 -12.43 9.85 -1.19
N GLY A 192 -11.68 10.89 -0.80
CA GLY A 192 -12.21 12.15 -0.28
C GLY A 192 -12.62 12.10 1.20
N GLY A 193 -11.97 11.26 2.02
CA GLY A 193 -12.28 11.12 3.45
C GLY A 193 -13.28 10.01 3.75
N ARG A 194 -13.85 9.38 2.71
CA ARG A 194 -14.84 8.32 2.87
C ARG A 194 -14.28 7.04 3.47
N ARG A 195 -12.99 6.78 3.26
CA ARG A 195 -12.34 5.58 3.77
C ARG A 195 -11.02 5.95 4.42
N VAL A 196 -10.80 5.51 5.65
CA VAL A 196 -9.59 5.76 6.42
C VAL A 196 -8.86 4.44 6.62
N PHE A 197 -7.54 4.47 6.56
CA PHE A 197 -6.70 3.33 6.87
C PHE A 197 -5.66 3.69 7.93
N VAL A 198 -5.29 2.69 8.73
CA VAL A 198 -4.22 2.76 9.71
C VAL A 198 -3.42 1.47 9.60
N THR A 199 -2.10 1.56 9.60
CA THR A 199 -1.20 0.41 9.50
C THR A 199 -0.17 0.50 10.60
N MET A 200 0.03 -0.59 11.33
CA MET A 200 1.15 -0.78 12.24
C MET A 200 2.06 -1.90 11.74
N ARG A 201 3.33 -1.82 12.09
CA ARG A 201 4.25 -2.95 11.93
C ARG A 201 4.01 -3.94 13.07
N LEU A 202 3.84 -5.22 12.75
CA LEU A 202 3.81 -6.24 13.79
C LEU A 202 5.22 -6.46 14.36
N PRO A 203 5.35 -6.73 15.67
CA PRO A 203 6.65 -6.93 16.31
C PRO A 203 7.41 -8.16 15.78
N ASP A 204 6.68 -9.13 15.21
CA ASP A 204 7.22 -10.40 14.70
C ASP A 204 7.79 -10.27 13.29
N THR A 205 8.68 -9.29 13.07
CA THR A 205 9.41 -9.18 11.80
C THR A 205 10.30 -10.41 11.64
N ILE A 206 10.20 -11.09 10.50
CA ILE A 206 11.02 -12.25 10.17
C ILE A 206 12.34 -11.74 9.57
N VAL A 207 13.46 -12.28 10.03
CA VAL A 207 14.77 -12.05 9.42
C VAL A 207 15.33 -13.40 9.00
N ILE A 208 15.49 -13.60 7.69
CA ILE A 208 16.08 -14.78 7.09
C ILE A 208 17.59 -14.53 6.96
N ASP A 209 18.41 -15.52 7.29
CA ASP A 209 19.88 -15.40 7.28
C ASP A 209 20.41 -14.20 8.09
N PRO A 210 20.13 -14.11 9.40
CA PRO A 210 20.49 -12.94 10.21
C PRO A 210 22.01 -12.71 10.34
N ALA A 211 22.84 -13.71 10.05
CA ALA A 211 24.30 -13.62 10.08
C ALA A 211 24.91 -13.27 8.71
N GLY A 212 24.13 -13.34 7.63
CA GLY A 212 24.54 -13.04 6.26
C GLY A 212 23.74 -11.89 5.66
N LEU A 213 22.87 -12.17 4.70
CA LEU A 213 22.11 -11.15 3.95
C LEU A 213 21.11 -10.39 4.84
N ALA A 214 20.62 -11.02 5.92
CA ALA A 214 19.60 -10.50 6.82
C ALA A 214 18.35 -10.00 6.07
N ASP A 215 17.76 -10.86 5.24
CA ASP A 215 16.56 -10.54 4.47
C ASP A 215 15.35 -10.38 5.41
N VAL A 216 14.74 -9.19 5.39
CA VAL A 216 13.72 -8.77 6.36
C VAL A 216 12.32 -8.84 5.73
N VAL A 217 11.47 -9.70 6.29
CA VAL A 217 10.05 -9.81 5.94
C VAL A 217 9.20 -9.29 7.10
N ALA A 218 8.69 -8.06 6.94
CA ALA A 218 7.87 -7.39 7.95
C ALA A 218 6.36 -7.56 7.62
N PRO A 219 5.58 -8.28 8.45
CA PRO A 219 4.14 -8.28 8.32
C PRO A 219 3.53 -7.01 8.92
N PHE A 220 2.50 -6.49 8.27
CA PHE A 220 1.74 -5.34 8.73
C PHE A 220 0.36 -5.76 9.19
N LEU A 221 -0.14 -5.09 10.22
CA LEU A 221 -1.55 -5.12 10.59
C LEU A 221 -2.18 -3.80 10.14
N ALA A 222 -3.06 -3.89 9.15
CA ALA A 222 -3.78 -2.74 8.60
C ALA A 222 -5.26 -2.82 8.94
N ALA A 223 -5.83 -1.70 9.40
CA ALA A 223 -7.27 -1.54 9.57
C ALA A 223 -7.82 -0.54 8.55
N PHE A 224 -9.06 -0.78 8.12
CA PHE A 224 -9.79 0.09 7.20
C PHE A 224 -11.18 0.39 7.77
N ASN A 225 -11.55 1.66 7.72
CA ASN A 225 -12.82 2.17 8.22
C ASN A 225 -13.55 2.94 7.10
N SER A 226 -14.81 2.62 6.85
CA SER A 226 -15.61 3.25 5.79
C SER A 226 -16.71 4.10 6.41
N HIS A 227 -16.65 5.41 6.17
CA HIS A 227 -17.63 6.38 6.64
C HIS A 227 -18.83 6.52 5.70
N ASP A 228 -18.76 5.98 4.48
CA ASP A 228 -19.81 6.09 3.46
C ASP A 228 -20.84 4.93 3.47
N GLY A 229 -20.68 3.97 4.39
CA GLY A 229 -21.56 2.80 4.50
C GLY A 229 -21.35 1.72 3.44
N MET A 230 -20.37 1.85 2.54
CA MET A 230 -20.16 0.89 1.46
C MET A 230 -19.51 -0.42 1.92
N THR A 231 -18.71 -0.36 2.99
CA THR A 231 -17.96 -1.51 3.53
C THR A 231 -17.97 -1.47 5.04
N GLY A 232 -17.73 -2.64 5.67
CA GLY A 232 -17.57 -2.73 7.12
C GLY A 232 -16.24 -2.18 7.60
N PHE A 233 -16.05 -2.22 8.92
CA PHE A 233 -14.73 -2.09 9.53
C PHE A 233 -13.94 -3.38 9.29
N GLU A 234 -12.68 -3.26 8.91
CA GLU A 234 -11.85 -4.39 8.50
C GLU A 234 -10.48 -4.30 9.15
N ALA A 235 -9.92 -5.45 9.55
CA ALA A 235 -8.54 -5.58 9.98
C ALA A 235 -7.90 -6.75 9.22
N VAL A 236 -6.72 -6.52 8.64
CA VAL A 236 -5.99 -7.50 7.85
C VAL A 236 -4.53 -7.57 8.27
N VAL A 237 -3.99 -8.78 8.25
CA VAL A 237 -2.53 -8.99 8.31
C VAL A 237 -2.02 -9.24 6.91
N THR A 238 -1.07 -8.43 6.47
CA THR A 238 -0.68 -8.33 5.06
C THR A 238 0.81 -7.96 4.91
N PRO A 239 1.50 -8.42 3.86
CA PRO A 239 2.86 -7.95 3.55
C PRO A 239 2.89 -6.54 2.94
N TRP A 240 1.74 -5.95 2.62
CA TRP A 240 1.67 -4.66 1.94
C TRP A 240 1.61 -3.48 2.92
N ARG A 241 2.57 -2.56 2.80
CA ARG A 241 2.46 -1.23 3.40
C ARG A 241 1.46 -0.38 2.63
N VAL A 242 0.40 0.07 3.30
CA VAL A 242 -0.63 0.89 2.67
C VAL A 242 -0.21 2.35 2.64
N ALA A 243 -0.02 2.92 1.46
CA ALA A 243 0.25 4.35 1.27
C ALA A 243 -0.68 5.01 0.24
N CYS A 244 -1.44 4.23 -0.52
CA CYS A 244 -2.35 4.70 -1.54
C CYS A 244 -3.49 3.71 -1.79
N GLY A 245 -4.48 4.10 -2.59
CA GLY A 245 -5.63 3.26 -2.92
C GLY A 245 -5.28 1.97 -3.69
N ASN A 246 -4.14 1.90 -4.37
CA ASN A 246 -3.70 0.66 -5.03
C ASN A 246 -3.13 -0.31 -4.00
N THR A 247 -2.26 0.16 -3.10
CA THR A 247 -1.71 -0.65 -2.01
C THR A 247 -2.78 -1.12 -1.03
N GLU A 248 -3.86 -0.34 -0.84
CA GLU A 248 -5.05 -0.82 -0.11
C GLU A 248 -5.65 -2.08 -0.74
N ARG A 249 -5.80 -2.10 -2.07
CA ARG A 249 -6.39 -3.25 -2.78
C ARG A 249 -5.50 -4.47 -2.68
N PHE A 250 -4.19 -4.29 -2.83
CA PHE A 250 -3.23 -5.38 -2.64
C PHE A 250 -3.23 -5.88 -1.19
N ALA A 251 -3.27 -4.97 -0.22
CA ALA A 251 -3.34 -5.32 1.20
C ALA A 251 -4.56 -6.20 1.52
N LEU A 252 -5.73 -5.88 0.97
CA LEU A 252 -6.96 -6.64 1.15
C LEU A 252 -7.00 -7.96 0.37
N ARG A 253 -6.38 -8.00 -0.82
CA ARG A 253 -6.31 -9.20 -1.69
C ARG A 253 -5.36 -10.24 -1.11
N ASP A 254 -4.18 -9.80 -0.68
CA ASP A 254 -3.08 -10.67 -0.23
C ASP A 254 -3.01 -10.77 1.30
N ALA A 255 -4.12 -10.45 1.97
CA ALA A 255 -4.22 -10.61 3.41
C ALA A 255 -4.08 -12.09 3.78
N VAL A 256 -3.10 -12.40 4.62
CA VAL A 256 -2.92 -13.72 5.22
C VAL A 256 -4.08 -14.05 6.17
N ALA A 257 -4.56 -13.04 6.89
CA ALA A 257 -5.75 -13.12 7.70
C ALA A 257 -6.57 -11.84 7.52
N ARG A 258 -7.90 -11.99 7.45
CA ARG A 258 -8.84 -10.88 7.31
C ARG A 258 -10.03 -11.07 8.22
N TRP A 259 -10.26 -10.08 9.06
CA TRP A 259 -11.47 -9.95 9.87
C TRP A 259 -12.26 -8.73 9.41
N SER A 260 -13.59 -8.84 9.40
CA SER A 260 -14.48 -7.74 9.04
C SER A 260 -15.77 -7.78 9.84
N THR A 261 -16.31 -6.62 10.12
CA THR A 261 -17.60 -6.44 10.80
C THR A 261 -18.38 -5.28 10.20
N PRO A 262 -19.70 -5.39 10.01
CA PRO A 262 -20.51 -4.24 9.63
C PRO A 262 -20.49 -3.17 10.72
N HIS A 263 -20.74 -1.92 10.33
CA HIS A 263 -20.96 -0.76 11.21
C HIS A 263 -22.33 -0.81 11.91
N VAL A 264 -22.68 -1.93 12.53
CA VAL A 264 -23.97 -2.10 13.21
C VAL A 264 -23.73 -2.65 14.61
N GLY A 265 -24.30 -1.96 15.60
CA GLY A 265 -23.94 -2.14 17.01
C GLY A 265 -22.61 -1.45 17.31
N ASP A 266 -21.88 -1.93 18.31
CA ASP A 266 -20.50 -1.52 18.57
C ASP A 266 -19.53 -2.49 17.88
N PRO A 267 -18.90 -2.11 16.75
CA PRO A 267 -17.98 -2.97 16.03
C PRO A 267 -16.71 -3.30 16.83
N LEU A 268 -16.32 -2.44 17.76
CA LEU A 268 -15.07 -2.56 18.51
C LEU A 268 -15.17 -3.58 19.65
N LEU A 269 -16.38 -3.84 20.16
CA LEU A 269 -16.64 -4.93 21.12
C LEU A 269 -16.40 -6.33 20.55
N ARG A 270 -16.24 -6.46 19.23
CA ARG A 270 -15.94 -7.74 18.56
C ARG A 270 -14.44 -8.05 18.49
N ILE A 271 -13.63 -7.37 19.31
CA ILE A 271 -12.17 -7.56 19.37
C ILE A 271 -11.73 -9.02 19.54
N ARG A 272 -12.44 -9.83 20.35
CA ARG A 272 -12.13 -11.25 20.52
C ARG A 272 -12.22 -12.06 19.22
N GLN A 273 -13.18 -11.70 18.35
CA GLN A 273 -13.31 -12.35 17.03
C GLN A 273 -12.17 -11.94 16.11
N ALA A 274 -11.77 -10.66 16.17
CA ALA A 274 -10.61 -10.17 15.43
C ALA A 274 -9.33 -10.86 15.91
N GLU A 275 -9.10 -10.94 17.23
CA GLU A 275 -7.95 -11.59 17.84
C GLU A 275 -7.83 -13.06 17.41
N GLU A 276 -8.94 -13.81 17.50
CA GLU A 276 -8.97 -15.21 17.08
C GLU A 276 -8.61 -15.38 15.60
N THR A 277 -9.15 -14.50 14.74
CA THR A 277 -8.89 -14.51 13.29
C THR A 277 -7.43 -14.20 12.99
N LEU A 278 -6.88 -13.16 13.63
CA LEU A 278 -5.53 -12.68 13.35
C LEU A 278 -4.45 -13.56 14.00
N ARG A 279 -4.75 -14.30 15.07
CA ARG A 279 -3.83 -15.26 15.68
C ARG A 279 -3.33 -16.32 14.69
N LEU A 280 -4.15 -16.68 13.69
CA LEU A 280 -3.74 -17.62 12.63
C LEU A 280 -2.61 -17.06 11.76
N SER A 281 -2.53 -15.74 11.58
CA SER A 281 -1.46 -15.12 10.78
C SER A 281 -0.08 -15.27 11.42
N ARG A 282 0.02 -15.21 12.76
CA ARG A 282 1.27 -15.45 13.48
C ARG A 282 1.84 -16.84 13.17
N LYS A 283 1.00 -17.87 13.23
CA LYS A 283 1.40 -19.24 12.88
C LYS A 283 1.86 -19.36 11.43
N TYR A 284 1.21 -18.64 10.51
CA TYR A 284 1.62 -18.61 9.11
C TYR A 284 3.03 -18.06 8.96
N TYR A 285 3.30 -16.88 9.51
CA TYR A 285 4.62 -16.23 9.44
C TYR A 285 5.71 -17.02 10.18
N GLU A 286 5.40 -17.63 11.32
CA GLU A 286 6.31 -18.55 12.01
C GLU A 286 6.65 -19.79 11.16
N SER A 287 5.66 -20.33 10.44
CA SER A 287 5.87 -21.50 9.57
C SER A 287 6.69 -21.11 8.34
N PHE A 288 6.37 -19.97 7.72
CA PHE A 288 7.12 -19.41 6.60
C PHE A 288 8.58 -19.16 6.98
N ALA A 289 8.85 -18.54 8.13
CA ALA A 289 10.22 -18.32 8.61
C ALA A 289 11.00 -19.63 8.75
N LYS A 290 10.38 -20.68 9.29
CA LYS A 290 11.00 -22.00 9.43
C LYS A 290 11.25 -22.66 8.08
N GLU A 291 10.32 -22.54 7.14
CA GLU A 291 10.48 -23.06 5.78
C GLU A 291 11.67 -22.38 5.09
N GLN A 292 11.78 -21.05 5.18
CA GLN A 292 12.88 -20.28 4.61
C GLN A 292 14.24 -20.64 5.24
N GLU A 293 14.29 -20.81 6.57
CA GLU A 293 15.49 -21.27 7.26
C GLU A 293 15.91 -22.69 6.83
N LEU A 294 14.94 -23.59 6.64
CA LEU A 294 15.21 -24.93 6.09
C LEU A 294 15.78 -24.87 4.68
N LEU A 295 15.27 -23.98 3.83
CA LEU A 295 15.82 -23.77 2.49
C LEU A 295 17.26 -23.24 2.54
N LEU A 296 17.56 -22.33 3.47
CA LEU A 296 18.90 -21.79 3.67
C LEU A 296 19.92 -22.87 4.11
N GLN A 297 19.47 -23.82 4.95
CA GLN A 297 20.30 -24.92 5.45
C GLN A 297 20.47 -26.07 4.44
N THR A 298 19.63 -26.13 3.40
CA THR A 298 19.63 -27.22 2.43
C THR A 298 20.59 -26.92 1.27
N GLN A 299 21.75 -27.57 1.25
CA GLN A 299 22.69 -27.48 0.11
C GLN A 299 22.06 -28.06 -1.16
N VAL A 300 22.26 -27.37 -2.29
CA VAL A 300 21.68 -27.77 -3.59
C VAL A 300 22.78 -27.85 -4.65
N ALA A 301 22.92 -29.02 -5.28
CA ALA A 301 23.79 -29.18 -6.43
C ALA A 301 23.14 -28.62 -7.71
N ILE A 302 23.94 -28.31 -8.75
CA ILE A 302 23.43 -27.68 -9.98
C ILE A 302 22.43 -28.59 -10.70
N ASP A 303 22.67 -29.90 -10.68
CA ASP A 303 21.76 -30.90 -11.25
C ASP A 303 20.42 -30.97 -10.50
N GLU A 304 20.45 -30.94 -9.16
CA GLU A 304 19.23 -30.84 -8.34
C GLU A 304 18.46 -29.55 -8.66
N TYR A 305 19.15 -28.40 -8.78
CA TYR A 305 18.53 -27.14 -9.18
C TYR A 305 17.93 -27.19 -10.59
N LEU A 306 18.66 -27.74 -11.56
CA LEU A 306 18.18 -27.89 -12.94
C LEU A 306 16.97 -28.83 -13.01
N GLN A 307 16.88 -29.84 -12.14
CA GLN A 307 15.67 -30.66 -12.04
C GLN A 307 14.47 -29.84 -11.55
N VAL A 308 14.65 -28.97 -10.56
CA VAL A 308 13.57 -28.05 -10.12
C VAL A 308 13.16 -27.11 -11.27
N VAL A 309 14.12 -26.60 -12.04
CA VAL A 309 13.85 -25.77 -13.22
C VAL A 309 13.07 -26.57 -14.28
N ALA A 310 13.43 -27.83 -14.53
CA ALA A 310 12.74 -28.72 -15.46
C ALA A 310 11.29 -29.04 -15.02
N ASP A 311 11.05 -29.16 -13.71
CA ASP A 311 9.72 -29.38 -13.14
C ASP A 311 8.80 -28.14 -13.34
N LEU A 312 9.38 -26.93 -13.38
CA LEU A 312 8.64 -25.67 -13.60
C LEU A 312 8.52 -25.29 -15.08
N TRP A 313 9.52 -25.66 -15.87
CA TRP A 313 9.62 -25.43 -17.31
C TRP A 313 10.11 -26.71 -17.98
N THR A 314 9.14 -27.49 -18.47
CA THR A 314 9.39 -28.79 -19.09
C THR A 314 10.39 -28.67 -20.25
N PRO A 315 11.51 -29.43 -20.22
CA PRO A 315 12.43 -29.52 -21.34
C PRO A 315 11.74 -30.02 -22.61
N PRO A 316 12.20 -29.61 -23.80
CA PRO A 316 11.71 -30.18 -25.05
C PRO A 316 12.03 -31.69 -25.11
N GLY A 317 11.09 -32.47 -25.67
CA GLY A 317 11.28 -33.92 -25.84
C GLY A 317 12.36 -34.27 -26.87
N GLU A 318 12.71 -35.54 -26.96
CA GLU A 318 13.75 -36.01 -27.89
C GLU A 318 13.38 -35.76 -29.37
N ASP A 319 12.10 -35.80 -29.71
CA ASP A 319 11.60 -35.59 -31.08
C ASP A 319 11.46 -34.09 -31.46
N GLU A 320 11.70 -33.17 -30.53
CA GLU A 320 11.63 -31.74 -30.79
C GLU A 320 12.82 -31.22 -31.62
N SER A 321 12.61 -30.11 -32.30
CA SER A 321 13.64 -29.49 -33.15
C SER A 321 14.90 -29.08 -32.38
N ASP A 322 16.07 -29.15 -33.03
CA ASP A 322 17.34 -28.69 -32.44
C ASP A 322 17.29 -27.22 -31.99
N LYS A 323 16.51 -26.39 -32.69
CA LYS A 323 16.28 -25.00 -32.31
C LYS A 323 15.54 -24.88 -30.98
N ALA A 324 14.54 -25.74 -30.72
CA ALA A 324 13.82 -25.77 -29.45
C ALA A 324 14.75 -26.22 -28.30
N LYS A 325 15.54 -27.27 -28.54
CA LYS A 325 16.55 -27.78 -27.59
C LYS A 325 17.61 -26.71 -27.27
N ALA A 326 18.18 -26.07 -28.28
CA ALA A 326 19.17 -24.99 -28.08
C ALA A 326 18.59 -23.79 -27.32
N LYS A 327 17.33 -23.41 -27.59
CA LYS A 327 16.65 -22.34 -26.85
C LYS A 327 16.43 -22.71 -25.38
N TYR A 328 16.05 -23.95 -25.10
CA TYR A 328 15.91 -24.43 -23.72
C TYR A 328 17.26 -24.46 -23.00
N GLN A 329 18.31 -24.93 -23.67
CA GLN A 329 19.66 -24.93 -23.10
C GLN A 329 20.09 -23.50 -22.72
N GLN A 330 19.91 -22.53 -23.62
CA GLN A 330 20.20 -21.13 -23.32
C GLN A 330 19.40 -20.60 -22.11
N PHE A 331 18.14 -21.01 -21.98
CA PHE A 331 17.32 -20.68 -20.81
C PHE A 331 17.88 -21.33 -19.53
N ALA A 332 18.21 -22.62 -19.56
CA ALA A 332 18.78 -23.37 -18.45
C ALA A 332 20.12 -22.78 -18.00
N ASP A 333 21.02 -22.46 -18.93
CA ASP A 333 22.29 -21.80 -18.67
C ASP A 333 22.07 -20.43 -17.99
N GLY A 334 21.07 -19.68 -18.46
CA GLY A 334 20.66 -18.41 -17.84
C GLY A 334 20.13 -18.57 -16.40
N MET A 335 19.42 -19.68 -16.12
CA MET A 335 18.96 -20.01 -14.77
C MET A 335 20.13 -20.41 -13.86
N VAL A 336 21.11 -21.16 -14.36
CA VAL A 336 22.33 -21.51 -13.60
C VAL A 336 23.11 -20.25 -13.27
N GLY A 337 23.32 -19.34 -14.24
CA GLY A 337 24.00 -18.08 -13.98
C GLY A 337 23.29 -17.20 -12.95
N ARG A 338 21.95 -17.24 -12.87
CA ARG A 338 21.18 -16.56 -11.79
C ARG A 338 21.40 -17.23 -10.44
N PHE A 339 21.37 -18.56 -10.41
CA PHE A 339 21.61 -19.32 -9.19
C PHE A 339 23.00 -19.07 -8.63
N GLU A 340 24.04 -19.11 -9.46
CA GLU A 340 25.41 -18.85 -9.05
C GLU A 340 25.60 -17.45 -8.47
N ARG A 341 25.00 -16.41 -9.07
CA ARG A 341 25.01 -15.05 -8.49
C ARG A 341 24.33 -14.99 -7.13
N ASN A 342 23.16 -15.62 -6.98
CA ASN A 342 22.48 -15.65 -5.68
C ASN A 342 23.27 -16.46 -4.64
N CYS A 343 24.07 -17.46 -5.05
CA CYS A 343 24.96 -18.20 -4.15
C CYS A 343 26.10 -17.33 -3.59
N GLU A 344 26.49 -16.24 -4.26
CA GLU A 344 27.52 -15.32 -3.75
C GLU A 344 27.05 -14.60 -2.48
N ASP A 345 25.74 -14.33 -2.37
CA ASP A 345 25.16 -13.64 -1.22
C ASP A 345 24.90 -14.58 -0.03
N VAL A 346 24.27 -15.73 -0.28
CA VAL A 346 23.67 -16.58 0.77
C VAL A 346 24.20 -18.02 0.77
N GLY A 347 25.21 -18.31 -0.06
CA GLY A 347 25.76 -19.65 -0.24
C GLY A 347 24.93 -20.54 -1.17
N ARG A 348 25.46 -21.73 -1.46
CA ARG A 348 24.88 -22.67 -2.42
C ARG A 348 23.78 -23.54 -1.80
N ASN A 349 22.60 -22.96 -1.59
CA ASN A 349 21.48 -23.61 -0.93
C ASN A 349 20.15 -23.43 -1.68
N ALA A 350 19.11 -24.08 -1.19
CA ALA A 350 17.78 -24.05 -1.77
C ALA A 350 17.15 -22.64 -1.69
N TYR A 351 17.56 -21.81 -0.72
CA TYR A 351 17.14 -20.40 -0.65
C TYR A 351 17.73 -19.57 -1.81
N ALA A 352 19.02 -19.74 -2.16
CA ALA A 352 19.60 -19.14 -3.36
C ALA A 352 18.88 -19.62 -4.64
N ALA A 353 18.47 -20.88 -4.70
CA ALA A 353 17.69 -21.41 -5.82
C ALA A 353 16.30 -20.76 -5.92
N GLU A 354 15.60 -20.57 -4.79
CA GLU A 354 14.32 -19.87 -4.74
C GLU A 354 14.45 -18.42 -5.20
N ARG A 355 15.47 -17.70 -4.71
CA ARG A 355 15.76 -16.32 -5.13
C ARG A 355 16.03 -16.25 -6.63
N ALA A 356 16.82 -17.15 -7.18
CA ALA A 356 17.13 -17.18 -8.62
C ALA A 356 15.90 -17.43 -9.50
N ILE A 357 14.99 -18.33 -9.07
CA ILE A 357 13.73 -18.60 -9.76
C ILE A 357 12.80 -17.38 -9.70
N THR A 358 12.69 -16.77 -8.52
CA THR A 358 11.86 -15.58 -8.30
C THR A 358 12.39 -14.38 -9.09
N GLU A 359 13.70 -14.16 -9.10
CA GLU A 359 14.37 -13.15 -9.92
C GLU A 359 14.09 -13.35 -11.41
N PHE A 360 14.11 -14.59 -11.91
CA PHE A 360 13.73 -14.85 -13.29
C PHE A 360 12.26 -14.53 -13.57
N LEU A 361 11.34 -14.96 -12.69
CA LEU A 361 9.91 -14.75 -12.86
C LEU A 361 9.54 -13.25 -12.85
N ASP A 362 10.17 -12.48 -11.96
CA ASP A 362 9.87 -11.06 -11.77
C ASP A 362 10.63 -10.16 -12.75
N TRP A 363 11.89 -10.48 -13.07
CA TRP A 363 12.78 -9.60 -13.84
C TRP A 363 13.35 -10.23 -15.11
N GLY A 364 13.67 -11.52 -15.07
CA GLY A 364 14.38 -12.20 -16.16
C GLY A 364 13.50 -12.61 -17.35
N ARG A 365 12.19 -12.75 -17.15
CA ARG A 365 11.24 -13.17 -18.19
C ARG A 365 10.97 -12.05 -19.19
N GLY A 366 10.98 -12.40 -20.48
CA GLY A 366 10.48 -11.51 -21.53
C GLY A 366 8.97 -11.35 -21.41
N VAL A 367 8.49 -10.11 -21.33
CA VAL A 367 7.06 -9.80 -21.22
C VAL A 367 6.59 -9.01 -22.43
N ARG A 368 5.38 -9.28 -22.91
CA ARG A 368 4.79 -8.53 -24.03
C ARG A 368 3.83 -7.48 -23.49
N ALA A 369 4.31 -6.25 -23.37
CA ALA A 369 3.49 -5.14 -22.91
C ALA A 369 2.38 -4.77 -23.92
N PRO A 370 1.21 -4.32 -23.44
CA PRO A 370 0.22 -3.69 -24.29
C PRO A 370 0.75 -2.37 -24.86
N LYS A 371 0.19 -1.88 -25.97
CA LYS A 371 0.60 -0.61 -26.62
C LYS A 371 0.52 0.62 -25.70
N THR A 372 -0.21 0.51 -24.59
CA THR A 372 -0.46 1.59 -23.63
C THR A 372 0.56 1.65 -22.50
N MET A 373 1.51 0.71 -22.41
CA MET A 373 2.48 0.63 -21.31
C MET A 373 3.87 0.27 -21.82
N THR A 374 4.90 0.68 -21.08
CA THR A 374 6.27 0.19 -21.29
C THR A 374 6.40 -1.25 -20.82
N GLU A 375 7.44 -1.96 -21.29
CA GLU A 375 7.77 -3.30 -20.81
C GLU A 375 8.01 -3.32 -19.29
N GLN A 376 8.70 -2.29 -18.77
CA GLN A 376 8.99 -2.17 -17.35
C GLN A 376 7.74 -1.94 -16.50
N ALA A 377 6.84 -1.04 -16.92
CA ALA A 377 5.58 -0.79 -16.21
C ALA A 377 4.67 -2.02 -16.25
N TRP A 378 4.62 -2.72 -17.39
CA TRP A 378 3.88 -3.97 -17.52
C TRP A 378 4.45 -5.09 -16.62
N ARG A 379 5.78 -5.23 -16.58
CA ARG A 379 6.46 -6.18 -15.68
C ARG A 379 6.14 -5.88 -14.22
N ALA A 380 6.24 -4.62 -13.80
CA ALA A 380 5.87 -4.20 -12.45
C ALA A 380 4.40 -4.53 -12.15
N THR A 381 3.50 -4.25 -13.08
CA THR A 381 2.06 -4.58 -12.93
C THR A 381 1.86 -6.08 -12.73
N GLN A 382 2.47 -6.92 -13.55
CA GLN A 382 2.38 -8.38 -13.46
C GLN A 382 2.93 -8.93 -12.15
N ALA A 383 4.03 -8.36 -11.64
CA ALA A 383 4.59 -8.72 -10.34
C ALA A 383 3.65 -8.32 -9.19
N LEU A 384 3.08 -7.12 -9.23
CA LEU A 384 2.11 -6.63 -8.22
C LEU A 384 0.76 -7.37 -8.30
N GLU A 385 0.37 -7.86 -9.47
CA GLU A 385 -0.88 -8.59 -9.70
C GLU A 385 -0.78 -10.10 -9.43
N GLY A 386 0.44 -10.60 -9.18
CA GLY A 386 0.69 -12.00 -8.84
C GLY A 386 0.62 -12.96 -10.03
N ASP A 387 0.89 -12.49 -11.26
CA ASP A 387 0.82 -13.29 -12.50
C ASP A 387 1.66 -14.58 -12.42
N GLN A 388 2.75 -14.57 -11.64
CA GLN A 388 3.67 -15.70 -11.50
C GLN A 388 3.66 -16.34 -10.11
N ASP A 389 2.76 -15.95 -9.21
CA ASP A 389 2.76 -16.41 -7.81
C ASP A 389 2.50 -17.92 -7.70
N GLY A 390 1.69 -18.48 -8.61
CA GLY A 390 1.49 -19.92 -8.70
C GLY A 390 2.79 -20.68 -8.99
N LYS A 391 3.64 -20.17 -9.88
CA LYS A 391 4.95 -20.79 -10.17
C LYS A 391 5.93 -20.61 -9.03
N LYS A 392 5.97 -19.44 -8.39
CA LYS A 392 6.77 -19.21 -7.18
C LYS A 392 6.38 -20.19 -6.07
N THR A 393 5.09 -20.39 -5.85
CA THR A 393 4.56 -21.38 -4.89
C THR A 393 4.99 -22.80 -5.23
N THR A 394 4.93 -23.20 -6.50
CA THR A 394 5.38 -24.53 -6.93
C THR A 394 6.89 -24.69 -6.75
N ALA A 395 7.68 -23.67 -7.07
CA ALA A 395 9.12 -23.66 -6.86
C ALA A 395 9.47 -23.85 -5.38
N HIS A 396 8.87 -23.04 -4.50
CA HIS A 396 9.03 -23.12 -3.05
C HIS A 396 8.76 -24.54 -2.53
N LYS A 397 7.59 -25.09 -2.87
CA LYS A 397 7.20 -26.45 -2.47
C LYS A 397 8.16 -27.50 -2.99
N ARG A 398 8.63 -27.36 -4.23
CA ARG A 398 9.56 -28.35 -4.81
C ARG A 398 10.93 -28.28 -4.15
N LEU A 399 11.44 -27.09 -3.86
CA LEU A 399 12.69 -26.90 -3.13
C LEU A 399 12.61 -27.46 -1.71
N LEU A 400 11.46 -27.31 -1.02
CA LEU A 400 11.23 -27.94 0.28
C LEU A 400 11.30 -29.49 0.25
N THR A 401 11.08 -30.12 -0.90
CA THR A 401 11.26 -31.59 -1.02
C THR A 401 12.72 -32.03 -1.11
N LEU A 402 13.64 -31.11 -1.38
CA LEU A 402 15.09 -31.38 -1.35
C LEU A 402 15.65 -31.39 0.08
N VAL A 403 14.88 -30.89 1.04
CA VAL A 403 15.25 -30.89 2.46
C VAL A 403 15.42 -32.33 2.93
N ARG A 404 16.68 -32.74 3.13
CA ARG A 404 17.03 -34.09 3.58
C ARG A 404 16.71 -34.18 5.08
N ARG A 405 15.88 -35.15 5.45
CA ARG A 405 15.52 -35.42 6.86
C ARG A 405 16.64 -36.06 7.64
#